data_AF-A0A8A7K5A3-F1
#
_entry.id   AF-A0A8A7K5A3-F1
#
_cell.length_a   1.000
_cell.length_b   1.000
_cell.length_c   1.000
_cell.angle_alpha   90.00
_cell.angle_beta   90.00
_cell.angle_gamma   90.00
#
_symmetry.space_group_name_H-M   'P 1'
#
loop_
_entity.id
_entity.type
_entity.pdbx_description
1 polymer ?
#
loop_
_entity_poly.entity_id
_entity_poly.type
_entity_poly.pdbx_seq_one_letter_code
_entity_poly.pdbx_strand_id
1 'polypeptide(L)'
;MSKINENLKIVIYGAGEHTLKLLELTDLPKKNIQFIIDSYKTNFKVNKYEVKKPEKLKKLDVDIVIVSSFRFQNEIVKYLKDKLNFNGKFITLYNENGFEPFYQV
;
A
#
# COMPACT_ATOMS: atom_id res chain seq x y z
N MET A 1 -0.70 -13.54 -4.62
CA MET A 1 0.24 -12.94 -3.64
C MET A 1 1.26 -13.95 -3.04
N SER A 2 1.44 -15.14 -3.61
CA SER A 2 2.30 -16.22 -3.06
C SER A 2 3.80 -15.88 -2.96
N LYS A 3 4.26 -14.78 -3.59
CA LYS A 3 5.65 -14.31 -3.53
C LYS A 3 5.95 -13.36 -2.36
N ILE A 4 4.96 -12.96 -1.56
CA ILE A 4 5.19 -12.14 -0.37
C ILE A 4 5.31 -13.06 0.84
N ASN A 5 6.52 -13.12 1.41
CA ASN A 5 6.80 -13.84 2.66
C ASN A 5 6.00 -13.22 3.81
N GLU A 6 5.42 -14.07 4.66
CA GLU A 6 4.52 -13.67 5.75
C GLU A 6 5.22 -12.86 6.85
N ASN A 7 6.54 -12.97 6.95
CA ASN A 7 7.34 -12.22 7.93
C ASN A 7 7.59 -10.77 7.51
N LEU A 8 7.38 -10.41 6.24
CA LEU A 8 7.63 -9.07 5.75
C LEU A 8 6.54 -8.12 6.24
N LYS A 9 6.94 -6.99 6.82
CA LYS A 9 6.06 -5.93 7.30
C LYS A 9 5.59 -5.11 6.10
N ILE A 10 4.28 -5.16 5.85
CA ILE A 10 3.66 -4.54 4.68
C ILE A 10 2.87 -3.31 5.11
N VAL A 11 2.98 -2.25 4.31
CA VAL A 11 2.07 -1.10 4.35
C VAL A 11 1.41 -0.95 2.98
N ILE A 12 0.14 -0.56 2.97
CA ILE A 12 -0.57 -0.21 1.73
C ILE A 12 -0.71 1.30 1.64
N TYR A 13 -0.35 1.88 0.50
CA TYR A 13 -0.56 3.29 0.20
C TYR A 13 -1.85 3.48 -0.61
N GLY A 14 -2.76 4.29 -0.06
CA GLY A 14 -4.07 4.59 -0.61
C GLY A 14 -5.17 3.93 0.22
N ALA A 15 -6.07 4.74 0.79
CA ALA A 15 -7.20 4.27 1.59
C ALA A 15 -8.54 4.47 0.85
N GLY A 16 -8.54 4.20 -0.46
CA GLY A 16 -9.70 4.30 -1.34
C GLY A 16 -10.42 2.96 -1.54
N GLU A 17 -11.46 2.97 -2.38
CA GLU A 17 -12.27 1.80 -2.72
C GLU A 17 -11.45 0.65 -3.31
N HIS A 18 -10.41 0.95 -4.09
CA HIS A 18 -9.55 -0.08 -4.67
C HIS A 18 -8.80 -0.86 -3.58
N THR A 19 -8.39 -0.20 -2.50
CA THR A 19 -7.77 -0.88 -1.35
C THR A 19 -8.78 -1.74 -0.59
N LEU A 20 -10.05 -1.33 -0.52
CA LEU A 20 -11.09 -2.16 0.08
C LEU A 20 -11.29 -3.45 -0.74
N LYS A 21 -11.51 -3.32 -2.05
CA LYS A 21 -11.66 -4.46 -2.98
C LYS A 21 -10.44 -5.37 -2.98
N LEU A 22 -9.23 -4.80 -2.95
CA LEU A 22 -7.98 -5.55 -2.80
C LEU A 22 -7.98 -6.45 -1.56
N LEU A 23 -8.42 -5.92 -0.42
CA LEU A 23 -8.47 -6.66 0.83
C LEU A 23 -9.58 -7.70 0.84
N GLU A 24 -10.71 -7.44 0.20
CA GLU A 24 -11.85 -8.36 0.15
C GLU A 24 -11.66 -9.52 -0.84
N LEU A 25 -11.04 -9.24 -1.99
CA LEU A 25 -10.94 -10.18 -3.11
C LEU A 25 -9.64 -10.97 -3.14
N THR A 26 -8.73 -10.76 -2.20
CA THR A 26 -7.42 -11.42 -2.20
C THR A 26 -7.04 -11.94 -0.81
N ASP A 27 -6.05 -12.84 -0.79
CA ASP A 27 -5.44 -13.32 0.44
C ASP A 27 -4.46 -12.32 1.09
N LEU A 28 -4.39 -11.07 0.62
CA LEU A 28 -3.51 -10.06 1.20
C LEU A 28 -3.75 -9.84 2.71
N PRO A 29 -4.98 -9.87 3.25
CA PRO A 29 -5.22 -9.76 4.70
C PRO A 29 -4.61 -10.89 5.54
N LYS A 30 -4.22 -12.02 4.93
CA LYS A 30 -3.50 -13.11 5.60
C LYS A 30 -2.00 -12.82 5.75
N LYS A 31 -1.51 -11.74 5.13
CA LYS A 31 -0.12 -11.27 5.25
C LYS A 31 0.02 -10.25 6.38
N ASN A 32 1.27 -9.95 6.73
CA ASN A 32 1.61 -9.05 7.83
C ASN A 32 1.45 -7.56 7.45
N ILE A 33 0.22 -7.14 7.19
CA ILE A 33 -0.14 -5.73 6.98
C ILE A 33 -0.14 -5.00 8.33
N GLN A 34 0.72 -4.01 8.46
CA GLN A 34 0.86 -3.22 9.68
C GLN A 34 -0.23 -2.13 9.77
N PHE A 35 -0.43 -1.38 8.69
CA PHE A 35 -1.41 -0.30 8.57
C PHE A 35 -1.52 0.16 7.11
N ILE A 36 -2.47 1.06 6.85
CA ILE A 36 -2.63 1.73 5.57
C ILE A 36 -2.14 3.18 5.72
N ILE A 37 -1.58 3.76 4.66
CA ILE A 37 -1.19 5.17 4.61
C ILE A 37 -1.95 5.91 3.52
N ASP A 38 -2.33 7.14 3.83
CA ASP A 38 -3.02 8.02 2.88
C ASP A 38 -2.64 9.48 3.16
N SER A 39 -2.35 10.25 2.10
CA SER A 39 -1.95 11.65 2.22
C SER A 39 -3.09 12.55 2.70
N TYR A 40 -4.33 12.22 2.34
CA TYR A 40 -5.49 13.07 2.56
C TYR A 40 -6.26 12.63 3.79
N LYS A 41 -6.43 11.32 3.98
CA LYS A 41 -7.29 10.78 5.04
C LYS A 41 -6.46 10.23 6.22
N THR A 42 -6.87 10.53 7.45
CA THR A 42 -6.26 9.99 8.69
C THR A 42 -7.30 9.71 9.74
N ASN A 43 -6.92 8.97 10.79
CA ASN A 43 -7.74 8.71 11.98
C ASN A 43 -9.04 7.97 11.69
N PHE A 44 -9.04 7.12 10.67
CA PHE A 44 -10.11 6.17 10.38
C PHE A 44 -9.50 4.81 10.05
N LYS A 45 -10.35 3.80 9.88
CA LYS A 45 -9.95 2.44 9.53
C LYS A 45 -10.51 2.06 8.17
N VAL A 46 -9.74 1.28 7.42
CA VAL A 46 -10.23 0.52 6.27
C VAL A 46 -10.19 -0.94 6.69
N ASN A 47 -11.36 -1.56 6.79
CA ASN A 47 -11.53 -2.85 7.46
C ASN A 47 -10.94 -2.78 8.89
N LYS A 48 -10.03 -3.69 9.27
CA LYS A 48 -9.36 -3.70 10.59
C LYS A 48 -8.10 -2.83 10.66
N TYR A 49 -7.65 -2.22 9.56
CA TYR A 49 -6.37 -1.52 9.49
C TYR A 49 -6.52 -0.01 9.70
N GLU A 50 -5.70 0.55 10.59
CA GLU A 50 -5.62 2.00 10.79
C GLU A 50 -5.03 2.72 9.57
N VAL A 51 -5.56 3.91 9.28
CA VAL A 51 -5.00 4.79 8.25
C VAL A 51 -4.17 5.90 8.89
N LYS A 52 -2.89 5.93 8.54
CA LYS A 52 -1.87 6.86 9.06
C LYS A 52 -1.34 7.78 7.96
N LYS A 53 -0.67 8.87 8.35
CA LYS A 53 0.06 9.70 7.38
C LYS A 53 1.33 8.98 6.90
N PRO A 54 1.78 9.22 5.65
CA PRO A 54 3.01 8.62 5.11
C PRO A 54 4.27 8.86 5.95
N GLU A 55 4.38 10.00 6.63
CA GLU A 55 5.54 10.38 7.45
C GLU A 55 5.80 9.39 8.61
N LYS A 56 4.81 8.56 8.99
CA LYS A 56 5.01 7.50 9.97
C LYS A 56 6.01 6.44 9.50
N LEU A 57 6.21 6.26 8.20
CA LEU A 57 7.20 5.33 7.65
C LEU A 57 8.63 5.63 8.11
N LYS A 58 8.97 6.91 8.37
CA LYS A 58 10.32 7.29 8.84
C LYS A 58 10.72 6.65 10.18
N LYS A 59 9.74 6.23 10.97
CA LYS A 59 9.94 5.71 12.33
C LYS A 59 9.67 4.22 12.45
N LEU A 60 9.40 3.54 11.33
CA LEU A 60 8.92 2.18 11.32
C LEU A 60 9.75 1.35 10.36
N ASP A 61 10.12 0.17 10.83
CA ASP A 61 10.75 -0.85 10.02
C ASP A 61 9.67 -1.48 9.12
N VAL A 62 9.68 -1.13 7.84
CA VAL A 62 8.71 -1.59 6.83
C VAL A 62 9.47 -2.12 5.63
N ASP A 63 9.17 -3.34 5.24
CA ASP A 63 9.85 -4.02 4.14
C ASP A 63 9.24 -3.68 2.78
N ILE A 64 7.91 -3.57 2.73
CA ILE A 64 7.15 -3.44 1.49
C ILE A 64 6.09 -2.34 1.61
N VAL A 65 6.04 -1.48 0.59
CA VAL A 65 4.89 -0.60 0.33
C VAL A 65 4.15 -1.08 -0.91
N ILE A 66 2.89 -1.46 -0.75
CA ILE A 66 1.97 -1.75 -1.86
C ILE A 66 1.26 -0.45 -2.25
N VAL A 67 1.44 0.01 -3.48
CA VAL A 67 0.83 1.26 -3.95
C VAL A 67 -0.49 0.97 -4.64
N SER A 68 -1.59 1.26 -3.92
CA SER A 68 -2.98 1.08 -4.36
C SER A 68 -3.56 2.41 -4.85
N SER A 69 -2.88 3.02 -5.82
CA SER A 69 -3.32 4.25 -6.47
C SER A 69 -2.89 4.24 -7.93
N PHE A 70 -3.86 4.22 -8.84
CA PHE A 70 -3.59 4.19 -10.28
C PHE A 70 -2.94 5.50 -10.74
N ARG A 71 -3.63 6.63 -10.53
CA ARG A 71 -3.22 7.94 -11.09
C ARG A 71 -1.91 8.48 -10.52
N PHE A 72 -1.58 8.13 -9.28
CA PHE A 72 -0.47 8.76 -8.55
C PHE A 72 0.67 7.81 -8.21
N GLN A 73 0.72 6.59 -8.76
CA GLN A 73 1.71 5.60 -8.33
C GLN A 73 3.15 6.09 -8.44
N ASN A 74 3.51 6.74 -9.55
CA ASN A 74 4.87 7.22 -9.81
C ASN A 74 5.24 8.37 -8.85
N GLU A 75 4.31 9.29 -8.63
CA GLU A 75 4.48 10.40 -7.69
C GLU A 75 4.61 9.89 -6.25
N ILE A 76 3.81 8.91 -5.86
CA ILE A 76 3.86 8.27 -4.54
C ILE A 76 5.22 7.60 -4.34
N VAL A 77 5.66 6.76 -5.28
CA VAL A 77 6.96 6.08 -5.19
C VAL A 77 8.09 7.10 -5.08
N LYS A 78 8.06 8.16 -5.91
CA LYS A 78 9.05 9.23 -5.88
C LYS A 78 9.05 9.98 -4.55
N TYR A 79 7.88 10.36 -4.04
CA TYR A 79 7.75 11.03 -2.74
C TYR A 79 8.31 10.15 -1.60
N LEU A 80 7.97 8.86 -1.58
CA LEU A 80 8.43 7.94 -0.56
C LEU A 80 9.95 7.73 -0.58
N LYS A 81 10.54 7.61 -1.79
CA LYS A 81 11.99 7.52 -1.95
C LYS A 81 12.68 8.84 -1.60
N ASP A 82 12.32 9.93 -2.26
CA ASP A 82 13.10 11.17 -2.26
C ASP A 82 12.85 12.01 -0.99
N LYS A 83 11.63 11.98 -0.43
CA LYS A 83 11.24 12.83 0.71
C LYS A 83 11.20 12.07 2.02
N LEU A 84 10.86 10.79 1.98
CA LEU A 84 10.83 9.95 3.17
C LEU A 84 12.05 9.03 3.33
N ASN A 85 12.94 8.98 2.33
CA ASN A 85 14.13 8.14 2.32
C ASN A 85 13.80 6.65 2.54
N PHE A 86 12.66 6.21 1.99
CA PHE A 86 12.23 4.82 2.11
C PHE A 86 13.02 3.94 1.12
N ASN A 87 13.70 2.94 1.66
CA ASN A 87 14.60 2.05 0.91
C ASN A 87 14.05 0.62 0.75
N GLY A 88 12.83 0.36 1.23
CA GLY A 88 12.18 -0.94 1.05
C GLY A 88 11.66 -1.14 -0.36
N LYS A 89 10.94 -2.25 -0.56
CA LYS A 89 10.42 -2.63 -1.87
C LYS A 89 9.06 -1.98 -2.14
N PHE A 90 8.87 -1.54 -3.39
CA PHE A 90 7.57 -1.09 -3.87
C PHE A 90 6.89 -2.19 -4.69
N ILE A 91 5.60 -2.37 -4.49
CA ILE A 91 4.74 -3.19 -5.34
C ILE A 91 3.63 -2.28 -5.87
N THR A 92 3.65 -1.98 -7.16
CA THR A 92 2.58 -1.26 -7.84
C THR A 92 1.54 -2.24 -8.38
N LEU A 93 0.27 -1.86 -8.32
CA LEU A 93 -0.85 -2.73 -8.69
C LEU A 93 -1.32 -2.55 -10.13
N TYR A 94 -0.76 -1.58 -10.85
CA TYR A 94 -1.15 -1.20 -12.20
C TYR A 94 0.09 -1.17 -13.09
N ASN A 95 -0.02 -1.80 -14.27
CA ASN A 95 0.96 -1.67 -15.34
C ASN A 95 0.77 -0.34 -16.08
N GLU A 96 1.82 0.15 -16.73
CA GLU A 96 1.82 1.46 -17.42
C GLU A 96 0.75 1.58 -18.53
N ASN A 97 0.18 0.45 -18.96
CA ASN A 97 -0.83 0.36 -20.04
C ASN A 97 -2.24 -0.05 -19.58
N GLY A 98 -2.50 -0.34 -18.29
CA GLY A 98 -3.75 -0.97 -17.85
C GLY A 98 -4.54 -0.16 -16.84
N PHE A 99 -5.79 0.15 -17.20
CA PHE A 99 -6.81 0.68 -16.28
C PHE A 99 -7.39 -0.40 -15.35
N GLU A 100 -6.97 -1.66 -15.50
CA GLU A 100 -7.51 -2.77 -14.73
C GLU A 100 -6.65 -3.02 -13.47
N PRO A 101 -7.28 -3.11 -12.29
CA PRO A 101 -6.58 -3.57 -11.11
C PRO A 101 -6.10 -5.02 -11.32
N PHE A 102 -4.97 -5.39 -10.69
CA PHE A 102 -4.41 -6.74 -10.83
C PHE A 102 -5.34 -7.89 -10.37
N TYR A 103 -6.44 -7.58 -9.69
CA TYR A 103 -7.48 -8.52 -9.29
C TYR A 103 -8.71 -8.33 -10.18
N GLN A 104 -9.30 -9.44 -10.62
CA GLN A 104 -10.55 -9.48 -11.36
C GLN A 104 -11.62 -10.18 -10.49
N VAL A 105 -12.87 -9.72 -10.59
CA VAL A 105 -14.03 -10.24 -9.84
C VAL A 105 -14.73 -11.31 -10.64
#